data_AF-A0A497W6F0-F1
#
_entry.id   AF-A0A497W6F0-F1
#
_cell.length_a   1.000
_cell.length_b   1.000
_cell.length_c   1.000
_cell.angle_alpha   90.00
_cell.angle_beta   90.00
_cell.angle_gamma   90.00
#
_symmetry.space_group_name_H-M   'P 1'
#
loop_
_entity.id
_entity.type
_entity.pdbx_description
1 polymer ?
#
loop_
_entity_poly.entity_id
_entity_poly.type
_entity_poly.pdbx_seq_one_letter_code
_entity_poly.pdbx_strand_id
1 'polypeptide(L)'
;MSRPIPVRNIWILFLYAADLVQFRDKYERDVEDARDLPDLIGRLLAHVVEDRMRKNLSRGYRSKSAVLQRVRGRIDMLATETAQLMDRGQVACRFEEHVMDTPRNRLVRTALERLAARVDNIETAHRCRKLAADFARFGVSGMRPSRAQLATDQIGRNESADRMMVALARMVFDGSIPTEIEGNALQPGDETTEHLIRRLFERAVGNAWRIQLEPEGWHVAQGRRISWPVSAASSGLHAILPGMQTDIELNHPQTGRRVVIDTKFTRILTSSNYRSEVLRSGYLYQMYSYLRTQEQESDAPSLAAKGILLHPQTGGYVNEMMMVQGHEISFRTIDLTASASNFERQLRLLDAN
;
A
#
# COMPACT_ATOMS: atom_id res chain seq x y z
N MET A 1 -0.43 -3.04 30.01
CA MET A 1 -1.16 -2.04 29.22
C MET A 1 -0.30 -1.64 28.04
N SER A 2 -0.68 -2.03 26.82
CA SER A 2 0.01 -1.62 25.59
C SER A 2 -0.19 -0.12 25.37
N ARG A 3 0.88 0.63 25.10
CA ARG A 3 0.77 2.04 24.74
C ARG A 3 0.13 2.16 23.35
N PRO A 4 -0.77 3.14 23.12
CA PRO A 4 -1.35 3.38 21.80
C PRO A 4 -0.25 3.78 20.81
N ILE A 5 -0.36 3.30 19.58
CA ILE A 5 0.57 3.65 18.50
C ILE A 5 0.30 5.11 18.09
N PRO A 6 1.31 6.00 18.08
CA PRO A 6 1.13 7.37 17.63
C PRO A 6 0.64 7.43 16.19
N VAL A 7 -0.38 8.26 15.92
CA VAL A 7 -0.93 8.52 14.57
C VAL A 7 0.17 8.92 13.58
N ARG A 8 1.18 9.67 14.06
CA ARG A 8 2.37 10.04 13.27
C ARG A 8 3.18 8.84 12.77
N ASN A 9 3.31 7.77 13.55
CA ASN A 9 4.05 6.58 13.12
C ASN A 9 3.25 5.77 12.09
N ILE A 10 1.92 5.74 12.21
CA ILE A 10 1.03 5.17 11.18
C ILE A 10 1.12 5.98 9.89
N TRP A 11 1.19 7.31 9.98
CA TRP A 11 1.41 8.18 8.83
C TRP A 11 2.74 7.88 8.12
N ILE A 12 3.82 7.70 8.87
CA ILE A 12 5.13 7.31 8.32
C ILE A 12 5.01 5.95 7.60
N LEU A 13 4.40 4.94 8.23
CA LEU A 13 4.16 3.64 7.59
C LEU A 13 3.40 3.79 6.28
N PHE A 14 2.33 4.60 6.26
CA PHE A 14 1.58 4.86 5.04
C PHE A 14 2.44 5.51 3.95
N LEU A 15 3.24 6.53 4.28
CA LEU A 15 4.12 7.20 3.32
C LEU A 15 5.10 6.24 2.67
N TYR A 16 5.72 5.34 3.44
CA TYR A 16 6.59 4.31 2.90
C TYR A 16 5.82 3.27 2.08
N ALA A 17 4.71 2.75 2.59
CA ALA A 17 3.90 1.74 1.91
C ALA A 17 3.33 2.25 0.57
N ALA A 18 3.05 3.56 0.46
CA ALA A 18 2.52 4.20 -0.73
C ALA A 18 3.59 4.77 -1.68
N ASP A 19 4.88 4.70 -1.34
CA ASP A 19 5.99 5.31 -2.10
C ASP A 19 5.84 6.85 -2.24
N LEU A 20 5.47 7.50 -1.13
CA LEU A 20 5.16 8.94 -1.04
C LEU A 20 6.04 9.67 -0.02
N VAL A 21 7.17 9.08 0.38
CA VAL A 21 8.07 9.61 1.42
C VAL A 21 8.52 11.05 1.14
N GLN A 22 8.61 11.46 -0.13
CA GLN A 22 8.90 12.82 -0.57
C GLN A 22 7.88 13.89 -0.08
N PHE A 23 6.70 13.48 0.36
CA PHE A 23 5.65 14.36 0.86
C PHE A 23 5.62 14.51 2.39
N ARG A 24 6.59 13.93 3.10
CA ARG A 24 6.61 13.88 4.58
C ARG A 24 6.48 15.26 5.24
N ASP A 25 7.19 16.27 4.73
CA ASP A 25 7.30 17.58 5.36
C ASP A 25 6.12 18.50 4.99
N LYS A 26 5.28 18.10 4.02
CA LYS A 26 4.23 18.97 3.46
C LYS A 26 2.99 19.07 4.36
N TYR A 27 2.73 18.06 5.20
CA TYR A 27 1.49 17.93 5.96
C TYR A 27 1.68 17.75 7.46
N GLU A 28 2.81 18.21 8.00
CA GLU A 28 3.16 17.99 9.41
C GLU A 28 2.10 18.53 10.38
N ARG A 29 1.54 19.72 10.10
CA ARG A 29 0.43 20.29 10.88
C ARG A 29 -0.83 19.41 10.88
N ASP A 30 -1.23 18.92 9.71
CA ASP A 30 -2.41 18.04 9.59
C ASP A 30 -2.21 16.72 10.36
N VAL A 31 -0.95 16.27 10.50
CA VAL A 31 -0.58 15.04 11.23
C VAL A 31 -0.56 15.26 12.75
N GLU A 32 -0.08 16.42 13.21
CA GLU A 32 -0.03 16.76 14.63
C GLU A 32 -1.42 17.02 15.23
N ASP A 33 -2.29 17.69 14.48
CA ASP A 33 -3.64 18.05 14.93
C ASP A 33 -4.67 16.91 14.80
N ALA A 34 -4.29 15.80 14.17
CA ALA A 34 -5.18 14.66 13.95
C ALA A 34 -5.42 13.89 15.26
N ARG A 35 -6.70 13.68 15.58
CA ARG A 35 -7.09 12.95 16.80
C ARG A 35 -6.96 11.44 16.66
N ASP A 36 -7.29 10.94 15.47
CA ASP A 36 -7.30 9.53 15.12
C ASP A 36 -6.95 9.33 13.64
N LEU A 37 -6.88 8.07 13.22
CA LEU A 37 -6.54 7.72 11.84
C LEU A 37 -7.60 8.20 10.82
N PRO A 38 -8.91 8.04 11.04
CA PRO A 38 -9.94 8.59 10.14
C PRO A 38 -9.86 10.11 9.96
N ASP A 39 -9.66 10.87 11.04
CA ASP A 39 -9.49 12.33 11.04
C ASP A 39 -8.22 12.72 10.28
N LEU A 40 -7.11 12.01 10.50
CA LEU A 40 -5.87 12.21 9.73
C LEU A 40 -6.11 12.04 8.23
N ILE A 41 -6.66 10.90 7.82
CA ILE A 41 -6.90 10.60 6.39
C ILE A 41 -7.88 11.61 5.80
N GLY A 42 -8.92 11.99 6.56
CA GLY A 42 -9.91 12.99 6.16
C GLY A 42 -9.28 14.36 5.92
N ARG A 43 -8.48 14.86 6.87
CA ARG A 43 -7.78 16.15 6.76
C ARG A 43 -6.82 16.16 5.57
N LEU A 44 -5.99 15.14 5.45
CA LEU A 44 -5.01 15.02 4.37
C LEU A 44 -5.70 14.92 3.01
N LEU A 45 -6.72 14.08 2.87
CA LEU A 45 -7.44 13.94 1.61
C LEU A 45 -8.13 15.25 1.23
N ALA A 46 -8.78 15.91 2.19
CA ALA A 46 -9.41 17.21 1.95
C ALA A 46 -8.39 18.26 1.51
N HIS A 47 -7.26 18.37 2.20
CA HIS A 47 -6.17 19.29 1.85
C HIS A 47 -5.64 19.04 0.44
N VAL A 48 -5.33 17.79 0.11
CA VAL A 48 -4.81 17.41 -1.20
C VAL A 48 -5.83 17.73 -2.28
N VAL A 49 -7.10 17.38 -2.07
CA VAL A 49 -8.18 17.62 -3.03
C VAL A 49 -8.41 19.11 -3.26
N GLU A 50 -8.41 19.93 -2.20
CA GLU A 50 -8.53 21.39 -2.31
C GLU A 50 -7.38 21.99 -3.14
N ASP A 51 -6.13 21.56 -2.91
CA ASP A 51 -4.98 22.01 -3.71
C ASP A 51 -5.12 21.60 -5.19
N ARG A 52 -5.64 20.38 -5.46
CA ARG A 52 -5.90 19.91 -6.83
C ARG A 52 -7.04 20.68 -7.51
N MET A 53 -8.12 20.98 -6.80
CA MET A 53 -9.22 21.79 -7.33
C MET A 53 -8.75 23.20 -7.73
N ARG A 54 -7.81 23.79 -6.97
CA ARG A 54 -7.21 25.09 -7.31
C ARG A 54 -6.25 25.03 -8.51
N LYS A 55 -5.46 23.95 -8.63
CA LYS A 55 -4.40 23.81 -9.65
C LYS A 55 -4.83 23.03 -10.91
N ASN A 56 -6.11 22.72 -11.05
CA ASN A 56 -6.77 21.81 -11.99
C ASN A 56 -6.78 20.33 -11.56
N LEU A 57 -8.00 19.80 -11.43
CA LEU A 57 -8.27 18.37 -11.29
C LEU A 57 -7.99 17.66 -12.62
N SER A 58 -7.43 16.46 -12.55
CA SER A 58 -7.09 15.69 -13.75
C SER A 58 -8.33 15.29 -14.54
N ARG A 59 -8.24 15.47 -15.85
CA ARG A 59 -9.30 15.22 -16.82
C ARG A 59 -8.98 13.93 -17.57
N GLY A 60 -9.98 13.06 -17.70
CA GLY A 60 -9.90 11.92 -18.58
C GLY A 60 -10.32 12.28 -20.00
N TYR A 61 -10.07 11.35 -20.90
CA TYR A 61 -10.56 11.38 -22.26
C TYR A 61 -11.54 10.23 -22.43
N ARG A 62 -12.73 10.55 -22.96
CA ARG A 62 -13.71 9.55 -23.34
C ARG A 62 -13.94 9.65 -24.84
N SER A 63 -13.70 8.54 -25.53
CA SER A 63 -13.99 8.45 -26.96
C SER A 63 -15.50 8.51 -27.16
N LYS A 64 -15.93 9.41 -28.03
CA LYS A 64 -17.33 9.65 -28.35
C LYS A 64 -17.51 9.69 -29.85
N SER A 65 -18.51 8.95 -30.30
CA SER A 65 -18.97 8.96 -31.69
C SER A 65 -20.31 9.69 -31.74
N ALA A 66 -20.41 10.72 -32.59
CA ALA A 66 -21.65 11.48 -32.75
C ALA A 66 -21.79 11.99 -34.20
N VAL A 67 -23.03 12.07 -34.67
CA VAL A 67 -23.37 12.74 -35.92
C VAL A 67 -23.52 14.23 -35.65
N LEU A 68 -22.73 15.06 -36.33
CA LEU A 68 -22.65 16.49 -36.08
C LEU A 68 -22.78 17.27 -37.40
N GLN A 69 -23.29 18.50 -37.35
CA GLN A 69 -23.30 19.41 -38.51
C GLN A 69 -21.94 20.07 -38.79
N ARG A 70 -20.92 19.73 -38.00
CA ARG A 70 -19.55 20.25 -38.13
C ARG A 70 -18.55 19.13 -37.85
N VAL A 71 -17.41 19.19 -38.52
CA VAL A 71 -16.33 18.22 -38.29
C VAL A 71 -15.71 18.46 -36.91
N ARG A 72 -15.62 17.39 -36.11
CA ARG A 72 -14.94 17.38 -34.81
C ARG A 72 -14.14 16.09 -34.66
N GLY A 73 -12.82 16.19 -34.54
CA GLY A 73 -11.94 15.02 -34.47
C GLY A 73 -11.84 14.30 -35.81
N ARG A 74 -11.91 12.96 -35.80
CA ARG A 74 -11.79 12.12 -37.00
C ARG A 74 -13.16 11.82 -37.60
N ILE A 75 -13.28 11.92 -38.91
CA ILE A 75 -14.50 11.57 -39.64
C ILE A 75 -14.58 10.04 -39.80
N ASP A 76 -15.73 9.47 -39.50
CA ASP A 76 -16.08 8.09 -39.82
C ASP A 76 -16.70 8.07 -41.22
N MET A 77 -15.85 7.93 -42.24
CA MET A 77 -16.26 7.98 -43.64
C MET A 77 -17.30 6.91 -43.95
N LEU A 78 -17.11 5.68 -43.44
CA LEU A 78 -18.03 4.57 -43.68
C LEU A 78 -19.43 4.87 -43.11
N ALA A 79 -19.50 5.30 -41.84
CA ALA A 79 -20.79 5.64 -41.23
C ALA A 79 -21.45 6.86 -41.89
N THR A 80 -20.65 7.82 -42.38
CA THR A 80 -21.14 9.03 -43.04
C THR A 80 -21.75 8.73 -44.40
N GLU A 81 -21.08 7.92 -45.22
CA GLU A 81 -21.55 7.54 -46.57
C GLU A 81 -22.75 6.58 -46.49
N THR A 82 -22.69 5.55 -45.63
CA THR A 82 -23.75 4.53 -45.53
C THR A 82 -25.10 5.14 -45.12
N ALA A 83 -25.09 6.20 -44.30
CA ALA A 83 -26.30 6.88 -43.84
C ALA A 83 -26.62 8.17 -44.62
N GLN A 84 -25.90 8.45 -45.72
CA GLN A 84 -26.08 9.65 -46.56
C GLN A 84 -26.12 10.96 -45.73
N LEU A 85 -25.26 11.05 -44.72
CA LEU A 85 -25.30 12.16 -43.76
C LEU A 85 -24.92 13.50 -44.41
N MET A 86 -24.05 13.47 -45.43
CA MET A 86 -23.61 14.66 -46.17
C MET A 86 -24.76 15.39 -46.86
N ASP A 87 -25.75 14.66 -47.39
CA ASP A 87 -26.94 15.23 -48.03
C ASP A 87 -27.83 16.00 -47.03
N ARG A 88 -27.68 15.70 -45.73
CA ARG A 88 -28.36 16.37 -44.62
C ARG A 88 -27.47 17.41 -43.94
N GLY A 89 -26.28 17.70 -44.49
CA GLY A 89 -25.29 18.60 -43.90
C GLY A 89 -24.71 18.09 -42.58
N GLN A 90 -24.60 16.77 -42.41
CA GLN A 90 -24.14 16.10 -41.20
C GLN A 90 -22.97 15.15 -41.50
N VAL A 91 -22.13 14.91 -40.49
CA VAL A 91 -20.95 14.03 -40.58
C VAL A 91 -20.84 13.18 -39.32
N ALA A 92 -20.63 11.87 -39.46
CA ALA A 92 -20.33 11.01 -38.33
C ALA A 92 -18.88 11.24 -37.89
N CYS A 93 -18.71 11.71 -36.66
CA CYS A 93 -17.42 12.10 -36.11
C CYS A 93 -17.07 11.24 -34.89
N ARG A 94 -15.81 10.81 -34.79
CA ARG A 94 -15.20 10.19 -33.62
C ARG A 94 -14.18 11.16 -33.01
N PHE A 95 -14.39 11.55 -31.77
CA PHE A 95 -13.52 12.50 -31.07
C PHE A 95 -13.40 12.17 -29.59
N GLU A 96 -12.33 12.68 -28.99
CA GLU A 96 -12.13 12.60 -27.55
C GLU A 96 -12.77 13.81 -26.86
N GLU A 97 -13.63 13.55 -25.87
CA GLU A 97 -14.21 14.56 -25.01
C GLU A 97 -13.50 14.55 -23.65
N HIS A 98 -13.18 15.73 -23.13
CA HIS A 98 -12.63 15.85 -21.78
C HIS A 98 -13.74 15.60 -20.77
N VAL A 99 -13.54 14.63 -19.88
CA VAL A 99 -14.52 14.28 -18.85
C VAL A 99 -13.84 14.30 -17.48
N MET A 100 -14.52 14.90 -16.50
CA MET A 100 -14.04 14.90 -15.10
C MET A 100 -14.33 13.56 -14.40
N ASP A 101 -15.31 12.80 -14.89
CA ASP A 101 -15.68 11.44 -14.43
C ASP A 101 -14.63 10.38 -14.80
N THR A 102 -13.45 10.49 -14.21
CA THR A 102 -12.37 9.50 -14.30
C THR A 102 -12.49 8.46 -13.18
N PRO A 103 -11.96 7.24 -13.36
CA PRO A 103 -11.88 6.27 -12.27
C PRO A 103 -11.22 6.84 -11.00
N ARG A 104 -10.12 7.60 -11.15
CA ARG A 104 -9.49 8.34 -10.05
C ARG A 104 -10.43 9.30 -9.33
N ASN A 105 -11.12 10.18 -10.04
CA ASN A 105 -11.99 11.18 -9.42
C ASN A 105 -13.21 10.52 -8.76
N ARG A 106 -13.75 9.44 -9.35
CA ARG A 106 -14.80 8.62 -8.73
C ARG A 106 -14.34 7.97 -7.44
N LEU A 107 -13.11 7.45 -7.41
CA LEU A 107 -12.53 6.85 -6.20
C LEU A 107 -12.41 7.90 -5.08
N VAL A 108 -11.94 9.09 -5.42
CA VAL A 108 -11.79 10.19 -4.46
C VAL A 108 -13.13 10.68 -3.93
N ARG A 109 -14.10 10.91 -4.82
CA ARG A 109 -15.46 11.30 -4.42
C ARG A 109 -16.06 10.28 -3.45
N THR A 110 -16.00 9.00 -3.79
CA THR A 110 -16.54 7.92 -2.95
C THR A 110 -15.77 7.76 -1.62
N ALA A 111 -14.46 8.03 -1.61
CA ALA A 111 -13.67 8.05 -0.39
C ALA A 111 -14.08 9.22 0.53
N LEU A 112 -14.28 10.42 -0.03
CA LEU A 112 -14.74 11.59 0.71
C LEU A 112 -16.14 11.38 1.30
N GLU A 113 -17.07 10.79 0.54
CA GLU A 113 -18.41 10.42 1.02
C GLU A 113 -18.34 9.42 2.18
N ARG A 114 -17.44 8.42 2.10
CA ARG A 114 -17.24 7.43 3.15
C ARG A 114 -16.58 8.02 4.41
N LEU A 115 -15.60 8.90 4.25
CA LEU A 115 -14.94 9.60 5.36
C LEU A 115 -15.92 10.54 6.08
N ALA A 116 -16.72 11.28 5.32
CA ALA A 116 -17.75 12.17 5.85
C ALA A 116 -18.71 11.50 6.82
N ALA A 117 -19.00 10.20 6.62
CA ALA A 117 -19.89 9.43 7.47
C ALA A 117 -19.20 8.80 8.71
N ARG A 118 -17.87 8.90 8.81
CA ARG A 118 -17.07 8.12 9.77
C ARG A 118 -16.11 8.94 10.62
N VAL A 119 -15.82 10.17 10.20
CA VAL A 119 -14.94 11.05 10.97
C VAL A 119 -15.76 11.74 12.05
N ASP A 120 -15.37 11.55 13.31
CA ASP A 120 -16.01 12.19 14.47
C ASP A 120 -15.79 13.70 14.52
N ASN A 121 -14.76 14.19 13.83
CA ASN A 121 -14.49 15.62 13.74
C ASN A 121 -15.48 16.29 12.79
N ILE A 122 -16.37 17.12 13.36
CA ILE A 122 -17.42 17.83 12.63
C ILE A 122 -16.84 18.68 11.50
N GLU A 123 -15.71 19.35 11.73
CA GLU A 123 -15.08 20.21 10.73
C GLU A 123 -14.55 19.38 9.56
N THR A 124 -13.77 18.34 9.83
CA THR A 124 -13.24 17.42 8.81
C THR A 124 -14.37 16.73 8.04
N ALA A 125 -15.39 16.23 8.74
CA ALA A 125 -16.56 15.60 8.12
C ALA A 125 -17.33 16.58 7.22
N HIS A 126 -17.50 17.83 7.65
CA HIS A 126 -18.14 18.87 6.84
C HIS A 126 -17.30 19.21 5.59
N ARG A 127 -15.98 19.35 5.74
CA ARG A 127 -15.06 19.57 4.62
C ARG A 127 -15.14 18.43 3.60
N CYS A 128 -15.11 17.17 4.04
CA CYS A 128 -15.27 16.01 3.19
C CYS A 128 -16.60 16.01 2.42
N ARG A 129 -17.73 16.32 3.09
CA ARG A 129 -19.05 16.43 2.44
C ARG A 129 -19.09 17.52 1.38
N LYS A 130 -18.55 18.69 1.70
CA LYS A 130 -18.48 19.81 0.75
C LYS A 130 -17.70 19.43 -0.50
N LEU A 131 -16.52 18.84 -0.34
CA LEU A 131 -15.69 18.42 -1.47
C LEU A 131 -16.35 17.32 -2.30
N ALA A 132 -17.02 16.34 -1.67
CA ALA A 132 -17.79 15.33 -2.39
C ALA A 132 -18.93 15.96 -3.22
N ALA A 133 -19.64 16.94 -2.66
CA ALA A 133 -20.68 17.69 -3.37
C ALA A 133 -20.10 18.50 -4.55
N ASP A 134 -18.92 19.12 -4.39
CA ASP A 134 -18.26 19.83 -5.47
C ASP A 134 -17.83 18.88 -6.61
N PHE A 135 -17.35 17.66 -6.30
CA PHE A 135 -17.10 16.63 -7.32
C PHE A 135 -18.38 16.24 -8.07
N ALA A 136 -19.51 16.12 -7.37
CA ALA A 136 -20.80 15.87 -8.00
C ALA A 136 -21.21 17.01 -8.95
N ARG A 137 -20.98 18.27 -8.56
CA ARG A 137 -21.23 19.46 -9.39
C ARG A 137 -20.34 19.49 -10.64
N PHE A 138 -19.14 18.94 -10.58
CA PHE A 138 -18.25 18.76 -11.73
C PHE A 138 -18.61 17.55 -12.61
N GLY A 139 -19.69 16.84 -12.32
CA GLY A 139 -20.16 15.70 -13.12
C GLY A 139 -19.42 14.40 -12.85
N VAL A 140 -18.67 14.29 -11.76
CA VAL A 140 -18.04 13.02 -11.33
C VAL A 140 -19.09 12.14 -10.70
N SER A 141 -19.21 10.88 -11.11
CA SER A 141 -20.19 9.93 -10.57
C SER A 141 -19.82 9.44 -9.15
N GLY A 142 -20.83 9.19 -8.31
CA GLY A 142 -20.66 8.67 -6.94
C GLY A 142 -20.50 7.15 -6.86
N MET A 143 -20.09 6.51 -7.95
CA MET A 143 -19.97 5.05 -8.01
C MET A 143 -18.51 4.64 -7.93
N ARG A 144 -18.17 3.77 -6.98
CA ARG A 144 -16.80 3.27 -6.81
C ARG A 144 -16.33 2.57 -8.09
N PRO A 145 -15.14 2.89 -8.63
CA PRO A 145 -14.60 2.19 -9.78
C PRO A 145 -14.20 0.75 -9.41
N SER A 146 -14.28 -0.16 -10.38
CA SER A 146 -13.78 -1.51 -10.22
C SER A 146 -12.25 -1.54 -10.18
N ARG A 147 -11.66 -2.63 -9.66
CA ARG A 147 -10.20 -2.82 -9.67
C ARG A 147 -9.62 -2.77 -11.10
N ALA A 148 -10.35 -3.32 -12.07
CA ALA A 148 -9.95 -3.28 -13.48
C ALA A 148 -9.92 -1.85 -14.03
N GLN A 149 -10.94 -1.04 -13.72
CA GLN A 149 -11.00 0.37 -14.14
C GLN A 149 -9.86 1.22 -13.55
N LEU A 150 -9.48 0.93 -12.30
CA LEU A 150 -8.33 1.59 -11.65
C LEU A 150 -6.98 1.11 -12.20
N ALA A 151 -6.89 -0.11 -12.74
CA ALA A 151 -5.66 -0.63 -13.33
C ALA A 151 -5.41 -0.06 -14.73
N THR A 152 -6.48 0.21 -15.49
CA THR A 152 -6.38 0.85 -16.81
C THR A 152 -6.09 2.34 -16.74
N ASP A 153 -6.44 3.00 -15.63
CA ASP A 153 -6.19 4.43 -15.39
C ASP A 153 -4.76 4.64 -14.87
N GLN A 154 -3.77 4.49 -15.75
CA GLN A 154 -2.36 4.73 -15.41
C GLN A 154 -2.09 6.22 -15.20
N ILE A 155 -1.54 6.55 -14.03
CA ILE A 155 -1.16 7.92 -13.68
C ILE A 155 0.08 8.31 -14.51
N GLY A 156 -0.07 9.28 -15.41
CA GLY A 156 1.03 9.80 -16.20
C GLY A 156 2.09 10.49 -15.34
N ARG A 157 3.31 10.69 -15.89
CA ARG A 157 4.39 11.43 -15.19
C ARG A 157 3.97 12.84 -14.75
N ASN A 158 3.12 13.50 -15.53
CA ASN A 158 2.60 14.85 -15.25
C ASN A 158 1.45 14.87 -14.23
N GLU A 159 1.02 13.71 -13.75
CA GLU A 159 -0.09 13.54 -12.80
C GLU A 159 0.44 13.01 -11.46
N SER A 160 1.74 13.18 -11.17
CA SER A 160 2.37 12.77 -9.92
C SER A 160 1.65 13.34 -8.68
N ALA A 161 1.07 14.53 -8.81
CA ALA A 161 0.26 15.17 -7.78
C ALA A 161 -1.05 14.41 -7.44
N ASP A 162 -1.58 13.61 -8.38
CA ASP A 162 -2.75 12.76 -8.11
C ASP A 162 -2.36 11.49 -7.35
N ARG A 163 -1.10 11.07 -7.38
CA ARG A 163 -0.67 9.83 -6.70
C ARG A 163 -1.02 9.87 -5.23
N MET A 164 -0.78 11.01 -4.58
CA MET A 164 -1.13 11.21 -3.18
C MET A 164 -2.63 11.17 -2.94
N MET A 165 -3.39 11.90 -3.77
CA MET A 165 -4.86 11.93 -3.70
C MET A 165 -5.45 10.51 -3.83
N VAL A 166 -4.96 9.74 -4.79
CA VAL A 166 -5.41 8.38 -5.08
C VAL A 166 -4.95 7.40 -4.01
N ALA A 167 -3.72 7.53 -3.49
CA ALA A 167 -3.22 6.67 -2.42
C ALA A 167 -4.03 6.85 -1.13
N LEU A 168 -4.32 8.10 -0.75
CA LEU A 168 -5.19 8.41 0.40
C LEU A 168 -6.61 7.87 0.18
N ALA A 169 -7.19 8.07 -1.01
CA ALA A 169 -8.50 7.53 -1.33
C ALA A 169 -8.53 5.99 -1.31
N ARG A 170 -7.47 5.31 -1.79
CA ARG A 170 -7.34 3.85 -1.69
C ARG A 170 -7.28 3.38 -0.24
N MET A 171 -6.52 4.09 0.60
CA MET A 171 -6.41 3.79 2.02
C MET A 171 -7.79 3.66 2.66
N VAL A 172 -8.69 4.63 2.41
CA VAL A 172 -10.08 4.63 2.92
C VAL A 172 -10.84 3.32 2.62
N PHE A 173 -10.55 2.67 1.50
CA PHE A 173 -11.20 1.42 1.09
C PHE A 173 -10.46 0.14 1.46
N ASP A 174 -9.15 0.18 1.68
CA ASP A 174 -8.31 -0.99 1.96
C ASP A 174 -8.44 -1.51 3.41
N GLY A 175 -9.48 -1.06 4.13
CA GLY A 175 -9.80 -1.47 5.50
C GLY A 175 -9.34 -0.48 6.58
N SER A 176 -9.05 0.77 6.22
CA SER A 176 -8.41 1.74 7.14
C SER A 176 -9.33 2.49 8.11
N ILE A 177 -10.64 2.36 7.95
CA ILE A 177 -11.59 2.99 8.87
C ILE A 177 -12.46 1.87 9.44
N PRO A 178 -12.30 1.54 10.75
CA PRO A 178 -13.16 0.60 11.46
C PRO A 178 -14.62 0.85 11.11
N THR A 179 -15.37 -0.22 10.90
CA THR A 179 -16.79 -0.13 10.50
C THR A 179 -17.71 -0.39 11.69
N GLU A 180 -17.19 -0.36 12.91
CA GLU A 180 -17.98 -0.59 14.12
C GLU A 180 -18.07 0.68 14.96
N ILE A 181 -19.31 0.99 15.32
CA ILE A 181 -19.71 2.14 16.12
C ILE A 181 -19.38 1.81 17.56
N GLU A 182 -18.35 2.44 18.12
CA GLU A 182 -18.37 3.09 19.44
C GLU A 182 -17.00 3.70 19.73
N GLY A 183 -17.00 4.99 20.09
CA GLY A 183 -15.79 5.78 20.22
C GLY A 183 -14.89 5.30 21.34
N ASN A 184 -13.64 4.97 21.00
CA ASN A 184 -12.50 5.23 21.86
C ASN A 184 -11.21 5.16 21.06
N ALA A 185 -10.20 5.91 21.49
CA ALA A 185 -8.87 5.99 20.90
C ALA A 185 -8.34 4.62 20.45
N LEU A 186 -7.69 4.58 19.27
CA LEU A 186 -6.99 3.45 18.64
C LEU A 186 -6.45 2.43 19.66
N GLN A 187 -7.29 1.47 20.07
CA GLN A 187 -6.85 0.36 20.89
C GLN A 187 -6.34 -0.74 19.95
N PRO A 188 -5.15 -1.30 20.19
CA PRO A 188 -4.76 -2.57 19.58
C PRO A 188 -5.77 -3.63 20.03
N GLY A 189 -6.70 -4.01 19.15
CA GLY A 189 -7.81 -4.91 19.47
C GLY A 189 -8.94 -4.93 18.43
N ASP A 190 -9.08 -3.87 17.62
CA ASP A 190 -9.97 -3.89 16.47
C ASP A 190 -9.33 -4.74 15.36
N GLU A 191 -9.83 -5.97 15.11
CA GLU A 191 -9.26 -6.93 14.15
C GLU A 191 -9.00 -6.30 12.76
N THR A 192 -9.85 -5.35 12.37
CA THR A 192 -9.72 -4.60 11.11
C THR A 192 -8.52 -3.64 11.09
N THR A 193 -8.24 -2.96 12.21
CA THR A 193 -7.11 -2.03 12.34
C THR A 193 -5.79 -2.77 12.41
N GLU A 194 -5.73 -3.88 13.13
CA GLU A 194 -4.51 -4.71 13.21
C GLU A 194 -4.11 -5.25 11.83
N HIS A 195 -5.07 -5.75 11.06
CA HIS A 195 -4.82 -6.20 9.69
C HIS A 195 -4.32 -5.10 8.76
N LEU A 196 -4.81 -3.87 8.92
CA LEU A 196 -4.32 -2.71 8.18
C LEU A 196 -2.87 -2.42 8.54
N ILE A 197 -2.57 -2.23 9.83
CA ILE A 197 -1.23 -1.85 10.28
C ILE A 197 -0.24 -2.93 9.88
N ARG A 198 -0.61 -4.21 9.95
CA ARG A 198 0.20 -5.32 9.42
C ARG A 198 0.57 -5.14 7.95
N ARG A 199 -0.43 -4.90 7.08
CA ARG A 199 -0.18 -4.70 5.64
C ARG A 199 0.64 -3.44 5.35
N LEU A 200 0.37 -2.35 6.08
CA LEU A 200 1.15 -1.13 5.97
C LEU A 200 2.58 -1.37 6.40
N PHE A 201 2.80 -2.06 7.51
CA PHE A 201 4.11 -2.39 8.04
C PHE A 201 4.94 -3.22 7.04
N GLU A 202 4.40 -4.33 6.56
CA GLU A 202 5.06 -5.20 5.57
C GLU A 202 5.51 -4.42 4.34
N ARG A 203 4.59 -3.66 3.72
CA ARG A 203 4.89 -2.85 2.53
C ARG A 203 5.82 -1.68 2.84
N ALA A 204 5.68 -1.06 4.01
CA ALA A 204 6.52 0.06 4.43
C ALA A 204 7.97 -0.37 4.62
N VAL A 205 8.21 -1.50 5.31
CA VAL A 205 9.54 -2.07 5.52
C VAL A 205 10.17 -2.39 4.17
N GLY A 206 9.45 -3.11 3.31
CA GLY A 206 9.96 -3.47 1.98
C GLY A 206 10.29 -2.25 1.13
N ASN A 207 9.46 -1.21 1.14
CA ASN A 207 9.72 0.03 0.39
C ASN A 207 10.82 0.90 1.03
N ALA A 208 10.94 0.92 2.35
CA ALA A 208 12.01 1.65 3.05
C ALA A 208 13.38 1.11 2.65
N TRP A 209 13.54 -0.21 2.65
CA TRP A 209 14.79 -0.84 2.22
C TRP A 209 15.01 -0.76 0.73
N ARG A 210 13.96 -0.84 -0.09
CA ARG A 210 14.08 -0.59 -1.52
C ARG A 210 14.68 0.80 -1.80
N ILE A 211 14.12 1.85 -1.20
CA ILE A 211 14.57 3.24 -1.37
C ILE A 211 16.04 3.42 -0.92
N GLN A 212 16.43 2.75 0.16
CA GLN A 212 17.77 2.91 0.74
C GLN A 212 18.84 2.04 0.08
N LEU A 213 18.53 0.77 -0.23
CA LEU A 213 19.50 -0.24 -0.63
C LEU A 213 19.63 -0.39 -2.15
N GLU A 214 18.61 -0.06 -2.94
CA GLU A 214 18.72 -0.09 -4.42
C GLU A 214 19.88 0.79 -4.95
N PRO A 215 20.10 2.02 -4.44
CA PRO A 215 21.27 2.83 -4.81
C PRO A 215 22.62 2.18 -4.47
N GLU A 216 22.66 1.31 -3.47
CA GLU A 216 23.86 0.58 -3.04
C GLU A 216 24.07 -0.72 -3.84
N GLY A 217 23.16 -1.06 -4.76
CA GLY A 217 23.27 -2.26 -5.61
C GLY A 217 22.46 -3.47 -5.13
N TRP A 218 21.60 -3.30 -4.12
CA TRP A 218 20.68 -4.35 -3.70
C TRP A 218 19.44 -4.43 -4.60
N HIS A 219 18.91 -5.64 -4.74
CA HIS A 219 17.61 -5.91 -5.31
C HIS A 219 16.64 -6.33 -4.22
N VAL A 220 15.52 -5.62 -4.12
CA VAL A 220 14.47 -5.87 -3.13
C VAL A 220 13.25 -6.46 -3.82
N ALA A 221 12.91 -7.70 -3.48
CA ALA A 221 11.68 -8.36 -3.91
C ALA A 221 10.71 -8.45 -2.74
N GLN A 222 9.41 -8.26 -3.00
CA GLN A 222 8.35 -8.44 -2.01
C GLN A 222 7.40 -9.55 -2.46
N GLY A 223 6.98 -10.40 -1.53
CA GLY A 223 5.99 -11.45 -1.79
C GLY A 223 6.48 -12.53 -2.76
N ARG A 224 7.78 -12.86 -2.78
CA ARG A 224 8.32 -13.87 -3.71
C ARG A 224 7.80 -15.26 -3.32
N ARG A 225 7.21 -15.95 -4.30
CA ARG A 225 6.81 -17.35 -4.13
C ARG A 225 8.01 -18.28 -4.31
N ILE A 226 8.16 -19.20 -3.37
CA ILE A 226 9.14 -20.28 -3.41
C ILE A 226 8.37 -21.57 -3.72
N SER A 227 8.86 -22.31 -4.72
CA SER A 227 8.33 -23.63 -5.03
C SER A 227 9.01 -24.67 -4.16
N TRP A 228 8.24 -25.63 -3.65
CA TRP A 228 8.80 -26.78 -2.95
C TRP A 228 9.69 -27.60 -3.90
N PRO A 229 10.90 -28.01 -3.47
CA PRO A 229 11.78 -28.88 -4.23
C PRO A 229 11.26 -30.33 -4.20
N VAL A 230 10.15 -30.59 -4.89
CA VAL A 230 9.52 -31.92 -4.95
C VAL A 230 10.24 -32.78 -5.99
N SER A 231 10.93 -33.83 -5.54
CA SER A 231 11.59 -34.80 -6.43
C SER A 231 10.64 -35.90 -6.93
N ALA A 232 9.57 -36.20 -6.18
CA ALA A 232 8.54 -37.15 -6.55
C ALA A 232 7.19 -36.74 -5.92
N ALA A 233 6.09 -36.91 -6.68
CA ALA A 233 4.74 -36.53 -6.25
C ALA A 233 3.71 -37.60 -6.63
N SER A 234 2.74 -37.84 -5.75
CA SER A 234 1.51 -38.53 -6.13
C SER A 234 0.61 -37.61 -6.96
N SER A 235 -0.29 -38.18 -7.76
CA SER A 235 -1.13 -37.44 -8.72
C SER A 235 -1.99 -36.32 -8.09
N GLY A 236 -2.37 -36.45 -6.81
CA GLY A 236 -3.19 -35.47 -6.09
C GLY A 236 -2.42 -34.37 -5.35
N LEU A 237 -1.09 -34.48 -5.22
CA LEU A 237 -0.31 -33.62 -4.31
C LEU A 237 -0.37 -32.14 -4.72
N HIS A 238 -0.26 -31.84 -6.01
CA HIS A 238 -0.23 -30.47 -6.52
C HIS A 238 -1.48 -29.64 -6.16
N ALA A 239 -2.63 -30.30 -5.95
CA ALA A 239 -3.88 -29.63 -5.59
C ALA A 239 -3.95 -29.22 -4.10
N ILE A 240 -3.14 -29.84 -3.24
CA ILE A 240 -3.21 -29.67 -1.77
C ILE A 240 -1.93 -29.09 -1.16
N LEU A 241 -0.87 -28.93 -1.96
CA LEU A 241 0.42 -28.44 -1.49
C LEU A 241 0.31 -26.95 -1.09
N PRO A 242 0.70 -26.56 0.13
CA PRO A 242 0.68 -25.17 0.53
C PRO A 242 1.70 -24.36 -0.28
N GLY A 243 1.36 -23.13 -0.65
CA GLY A 243 2.33 -22.20 -1.24
C GLY A 243 3.31 -21.71 -0.18
N MET A 244 4.57 -21.49 -0.57
CA MET A 244 5.54 -20.75 0.24
C MET A 244 5.72 -19.35 -0.35
N GLN A 245 5.58 -18.33 0.48
CA GLN A 245 5.73 -16.94 0.07
C GLN A 245 6.50 -16.20 1.15
N THR A 246 7.63 -15.61 0.79
CA THR A 246 8.41 -14.75 1.67
C THR A 246 7.84 -13.33 1.60
N ASP A 247 7.90 -12.59 2.71
CA ASP A 247 7.41 -11.21 2.73
C ASP A 247 8.38 -10.31 1.95
N ILE A 248 9.67 -10.35 2.28
CA ILE A 248 10.70 -9.52 1.64
C ILE A 248 11.97 -10.35 1.43
N GLU A 249 12.60 -10.20 0.28
CA GLU A 249 13.91 -10.78 -0.03
C GLU A 249 14.86 -9.69 -0.54
N LEU A 250 16.05 -9.64 0.03
CA LEU A 250 17.13 -8.74 -0.36
C LEU A 250 18.25 -9.56 -0.99
N ASN A 251 18.68 -9.16 -2.17
CA ASN A 251 19.78 -9.78 -2.88
C ASN A 251 20.81 -8.73 -3.25
N HIS A 252 22.08 -8.97 -2.92
CA HIS A 252 23.20 -8.15 -3.37
C HIS A 252 24.08 -8.95 -4.33
N PRO A 253 23.89 -8.80 -5.66
CA PRO A 253 24.57 -9.65 -6.64
C PRO A 253 26.09 -9.58 -6.56
N GLN A 254 26.64 -8.40 -6.26
CA GLN A 254 28.09 -8.17 -6.27
C GLN A 254 28.82 -8.87 -5.11
N THR A 255 28.19 -8.97 -3.95
CA THR A 255 28.77 -9.62 -2.77
C THR A 255 28.21 -11.02 -2.53
N GLY A 256 27.26 -11.47 -3.35
CA GLY A 256 26.55 -12.73 -3.17
C GLY A 256 25.79 -12.83 -1.85
N ARG A 257 25.26 -11.73 -1.32
CA ARG A 257 24.50 -11.73 -0.05
C ARG A 257 23.01 -11.88 -0.34
N ARG A 258 22.34 -12.77 0.39
CA ARG A 258 20.89 -12.93 0.37
C ARG A 258 20.32 -12.82 1.78
N VAL A 259 19.22 -12.09 1.93
CA VAL A 259 18.50 -11.97 3.20
C VAL A 259 17.02 -12.22 2.93
N VAL A 260 16.44 -13.21 3.62
CA VAL A 260 15.01 -13.49 3.64
C VAL A 260 14.41 -12.90 4.89
N ILE A 261 13.33 -12.16 4.74
CA ILE A 261 12.74 -11.38 5.82
C ILE A 261 11.25 -11.68 5.86
N ASP A 262 10.78 -11.96 7.07
CA ASP A 262 9.41 -12.31 7.36
C ASP A 262 8.93 -11.44 8.52
N THR A 263 7.79 -10.78 8.31
CA THR A 263 7.22 -9.81 9.25
C THR A 263 6.07 -10.45 10.01
N LYS A 264 6.07 -10.31 11.33
CA LYS A 264 5.07 -10.93 12.21
C LYS A 264 4.48 -9.92 13.16
N PHE A 265 3.22 -9.56 12.92
CA PHE A 265 2.46 -8.61 13.75
C PHE A 265 1.96 -9.26 15.05
N THR A 266 2.87 -9.80 15.85
CA THR A 266 2.60 -10.38 17.17
C THR A 266 3.78 -10.12 18.09
N ARG A 267 3.57 -10.20 19.41
CA ARG A 267 4.69 -10.17 20.36
C ARG A 267 5.68 -11.29 20.05
N ILE A 268 6.96 -10.92 19.94
CA ILE A 268 8.05 -11.83 19.57
C ILE A 268 8.30 -12.91 20.63
N LEU A 269 8.14 -12.54 21.91
CA LEU A 269 8.23 -13.45 23.05
C LEU A 269 6.83 -13.94 23.49
N THR A 270 6.75 -15.22 23.86
CA THR A 270 5.60 -15.87 24.48
C THR A 270 6.04 -16.56 25.77
N SER A 271 5.11 -16.82 26.68
CA SER A 271 5.38 -17.67 27.85
C SER A 271 5.30 -19.15 27.47
N SER A 272 6.04 -19.97 28.19
CA SER A 272 5.96 -21.43 28.16
C SER A 272 5.81 -21.96 29.60
N ASN A 273 5.42 -23.23 29.75
CA ASN A 273 5.27 -23.85 31.07
C ASN A 273 6.56 -23.80 31.94
N TYR A 274 7.74 -23.61 31.32
CA TYR A 274 9.04 -23.64 31.99
C TYR A 274 9.79 -22.29 31.98
N ARG A 275 9.42 -21.36 31.11
CA ARG A 275 10.08 -20.05 30.94
C ARG A 275 9.05 -18.97 30.65
N SER A 276 9.20 -17.83 31.32
CA SER A 276 8.33 -16.66 31.15
C SER A 276 8.46 -16.00 29.77
N GLU A 277 9.62 -16.14 29.11
CA GLU A 277 9.90 -15.53 27.80
C GLU A 277 10.63 -16.51 26.88
N VAL A 278 10.00 -16.86 25.76
CA VAL A 278 10.51 -17.77 24.74
C VAL A 278 10.09 -17.28 23.36
N LEU A 279 10.94 -17.44 22.35
CA LEU A 279 10.59 -17.18 20.96
C LEU A 279 9.48 -18.15 20.49
N ARG A 280 8.56 -17.66 19.65
CA ARG A 280 7.53 -18.51 19.05
C ARG A 280 8.16 -19.46 18.03
N SER A 281 8.22 -20.75 18.38
CA SER A 281 8.84 -21.80 17.56
C SER A 281 8.27 -21.88 16.14
N GLY A 282 6.96 -21.64 15.96
CA GLY A 282 6.32 -21.67 14.65
C GLY A 282 6.93 -20.69 13.64
N TYR A 283 7.32 -19.49 14.06
CA TYR A 283 7.95 -18.51 13.16
C TYR A 283 9.39 -18.89 12.84
N LEU A 284 10.09 -19.48 13.81
CA LEU A 284 11.42 -20.03 13.57
C LEU A 284 11.36 -21.17 12.55
N TYR A 285 10.43 -22.12 12.69
CA TYR A 285 10.30 -23.23 11.75
C TYR A 285 9.92 -22.76 10.35
N GLN A 286 9.10 -21.71 10.25
CA GLN A 286 8.78 -21.08 8.97
C GLN A 286 10.00 -20.39 8.34
N MET A 287 10.78 -19.62 9.10
CA MET A 287 12.02 -19.02 8.58
C MET A 287 13.02 -20.09 8.14
N TYR A 288 13.20 -21.12 8.96
CA TYR A 288 14.05 -22.26 8.64
C TYR A 288 13.60 -22.97 7.35
N SER A 289 12.30 -23.20 7.18
CA SER A 289 11.80 -23.81 5.95
C SER A 289 12.05 -22.92 4.74
N TYR A 290 11.92 -21.60 4.82
CA TYR A 290 12.30 -20.71 3.72
C TYR A 290 13.77 -20.83 3.35
N LEU A 291 14.66 -20.76 4.35
CA LEU A 291 16.10 -20.79 4.14
C LEU A 291 16.58 -22.10 3.52
N ARG A 292 16.09 -23.24 4.01
CA ARG A 292 16.45 -24.56 3.46
C ARG A 292 15.82 -24.83 2.09
N THR A 293 14.57 -24.40 1.88
CA THR A 293 13.84 -24.68 0.62
C THR A 293 14.45 -23.91 -0.56
N GLN A 294 15.02 -22.73 -0.33
CA GLN A 294 15.64 -21.93 -1.39
C GLN A 294 17.07 -22.39 -1.76
N GLU A 295 17.67 -23.30 -1.00
CA GLU A 295 19.04 -23.78 -1.26
C GLU A 295 19.14 -24.39 -2.66
N GLN A 296 20.08 -23.87 -3.45
CA GLN A 296 20.43 -24.38 -4.77
C GLN A 296 21.95 -24.34 -4.93
N GLU A 297 22.56 -25.47 -5.28
CA GLU A 297 24.01 -25.56 -5.47
C GLU A 297 24.52 -24.63 -6.58
N SER A 298 23.69 -24.36 -7.60
CA SER A 298 23.98 -23.41 -8.68
C SER A 298 23.87 -21.94 -8.27
N ASP A 299 23.37 -21.65 -7.06
CA ASP A 299 23.15 -20.30 -6.51
C ASP A 299 23.82 -20.21 -5.13
N ALA A 300 25.15 -20.04 -5.11
CA ALA A 300 25.94 -20.00 -3.87
C ALA A 300 25.38 -19.06 -2.77
N PRO A 301 24.85 -17.85 -3.07
CA PRO A 301 24.18 -17.00 -2.09
C PRO A 301 23.02 -17.66 -1.34
N SER A 302 22.32 -18.62 -1.96
CA SER A 302 21.20 -19.33 -1.34
C SER A 302 21.64 -20.20 -0.17
N LEU A 303 22.84 -20.77 -0.22
CA LEU A 303 23.39 -21.69 0.78
C LEU A 303 23.85 -20.99 2.06
N ALA A 304 24.05 -19.68 2.01
CA ALA A 304 24.49 -18.85 3.14
C ALA A 304 23.52 -17.68 3.40
N ALA A 305 22.28 -17.78 2.91
CA ALA A 305 21.29 -16.73 3.07
C ALA A 305 20.98 -16.48 4.56
N LYS A 306 20.80 -15.22 4.93
CA LYS A 306 20.40 -14.81 6.27
C LYS A 306 18.88 -14.75 6.39
N GLY A 307 18.34 -15.06 7.56
CA GLY A 307 16.92 -14.90 7.91
C GLY A 307 16.72 -13.77 8.90
N ILE A 308 15.72 -12.91 8.71
CA ILE A 308 15.32 -11.91 9.71
C ILE A 308 13.82 -12.06 9.99
N LEU A 309 13.49 -12.37 11.24
CA LEU A 309 12.13 -12.28 11.77
C LEU A 309 11.92 -10.90 12.38
N LEU A 310 11.06 -10.10 11.75
CA LEU A 310 10.84 -8.71 12.12
C LEU A 310 9.46 -8.52 12.75
N HIS A 311 9.44 -8.05 13.99
CA HIS A 311 8.22 -7.87 14.75
C HIS A 311 7.99 -6.39 15.08
N PRO A 312 6.88 -5.77 14.61
CA PRO A 312 6.43 -4.52 15.19
C PRO A 312 5.91 -4.80 16.61
N GLN A 313 6.33 -3.99 17.57
CA GLN A 313 5.85 -4.11 18.96
C GLN A 313 5.64 -2.76 19.63
N THR A 314 4.86 -2.76 20.70
CA THR A 314 4.63 -1.61 21.58
C THR A 314 5.46 -1.79 22.85
N GLY A 315 6.69 -1.27 22.83
CA GLY A 315 7.68 -1.45 23.90
C GLY A 315 8.42 -2.80 23.88
N GLY A 316 9.56 -2.83 24.56
CA GLY A 316 10.54 -3.92 24.48
C GLY A 316 11.53 -3.72 23.35
N TYR A 317 12.70 -4.36 23.44
CA TYR A 317 13.71 -4.38 22.37
C TYR A 317 14.34 -5.76 22.33
N VAL A 318 14.27 -6.40 21.18
CA VAL A 318 14.93 -7.67 20.87
C VAL A 318 15.72 -7.47 19.60
N ASN A 319 17.01 -7.81 19.66
CA ASN A 319 17.95 -7.86 18.55
C ASN A 319 18.93 -9.00 18.82
N GLU A 320 18.43 -10.22 18.64
CA GLU A 320 19.18 -11.45 18.94
C GLU A 320 19.43 -12.23 17.66
N MET A 321 20.50 -13.04 17.63
CA MET A 321 20.82 -13.87 16.47
C MET A 321 21.27 -15.27 16.88
N MET A 322 21.12 -16.20 15.96
CA MET A 322 21.67 -17.54 16.08
C MET A 322 22.13 -18.08 14.73
N MET A 323 23.07 -19.02 14.75
CA MET A 323 23.53 -19.76 13.57
C MET A 323 22.88 -21.14 13.55
N VAL A 324 22.21 -21.46 12.44
CA VAL A 324 21.59 -22.77 12.21
C VAL A 324 22.03 -23.28 10.85
N GLN A 325 22.88 -24.32 10.84
CA GLN A 325 23.30 -25.03 9.63
C GLN A 325 23.86 -24.12 8.52
N GLY A 326 24.70 -23.14 8.89
CA GLY A 326 25.29 -22.20 7.94
C GLY A 326 24.46 -20.93 7.68
N HIS A 327 23.21 -20.88 8.16
CA HIS A 327 22.37 -19.70 8.06
C HIS A 327 22.33 -18.91 9.37
N GLU A 328 22.50 -17.59 9.28
CA GLU A 328 22.26 -16.67 10.38
C GLU A 328 20.76 -16.33 10.44
N ILE A 329 20.11 -16.57 11.57
CA ILE A 329 18.71 -16.19 11.81
C ILE A 329 18.69 -15.13 12.91
N SER A 330 18.23 -13.94 12.56
CA SER A 330 18.07 -12.79 13.46
C SER A 330 16.61 -12.58 13.85
N PHE A 331 16.40 -12.18 15.10
CA PHE A 331 15.12 -11.84 15.70
C PHE A 331 15.15 -10.36 16.09
N ARG A 332 14.40 -9.54 15.35
CA ARG A 332 14.45 -8.09 15.49
C ARG A 332 13.06 -7.52 15.74
N THR A 333 13.05 -6.40 16.45
CA THR A 333 11.82 -5.68 16.78
C THR A 333 11.92 -4.22 16.37
N ILE A 334 10.78 -3.67 15.92
CA ILE A 334 10.62 -2.23 15.66
C ILE A 334 9.59 -1.71 16.64
N ASP A 335 9.96 -0.71 17.44
CA ASP A 335 9.07 -0.09 18.40
C ASP A 335 8.15 0.92 17.69
N LEU A 336 6.87 0.55 17.55
CA LEU A 336 5.85 1.41 16.96
C LEU A 336 5.52 2.63 17.83
N THR A 337 5.96 2.67 19.08
CA THR A 337 5.70 3.77 20.02
C THR A 337 6.89 4.70 20.21
N ALA A 338 8.01 4.43 19.51
CA ALA A 338 9.18 5.29 19.52
C ALA A 338 8.86 6.68 18.95
N SER A 339 9.71 7.66 19.26
CA SER A 339 9.66 8.96 18.58
C SER A 339 9.76 8.77 17.07
N ALA A 340 9.09 9.62 16.28
CA ALA A 340 9.05 9.49 14.81
C ALA A 340 10.44 9.35 14.18
N SER A 341 11.43 10.11 14.65
CA SER A 341 12.81 10.04 14.16
C SER A 341 13.50 8.72 14.50
N ASN A 342 13.25 8.15 15.69
CA ASN A 342 13.77 6.85 16.07
C ASN A 342 13.05 5.71 15.33
N PHE A 343 11.73 5.81 15.18
CA PHE A 343 10.92 4.85 14.44
C PHE A 343 11.37 4.77 12.96
N GLU A 344 11.53 5.92 12.31
CA GLU A 344 12.02 5.97 10.93
C GLU A 344 13.45 5.45 10.81
N ARG A 345 14.31 5.73 11.79
CA ARG A 345 15.66 5.15 11.85
C ARG A 345 15.61 3.63 11.96
N GLN A 346 14.76 3.07 12.84
CA GLN A 346 14.59 1.63 12.99
C GLN A 346 14.03 0.97 11.72
N LEU A 347 13.11 1.64 11.02
CA LEU A 347 12.54 1.17 9.76
C LEU A 347 13.63 1.06 8.65
N ARG A 348 14.58 1.98 8.66
CA ARG A 348 15.71 2.06 7.72
C ARG A 348 16.93 1.23 8.11
N LEU A 349 17.10 0.94 9.40
CA LEU A 349 18.25 0.20 9.90
C LEU A 349 18.13 -1.27 9.50
N LEU A 350 18.84 -1.63 8.44
CA LEU A 350 19.29 -2.98 8.21
C LEU A 350 20.78 -3.00 8.48
N ASP A 351 21.17 -3.42 9.68
CA ASP A 351 22.53 -3.89 9.90
C ASP A 351 22.65 -5.20 9.10
N ALA A 352 22.98 -5.05 7.82
CA ALA A 352 23.23 -6.11 6.84
C ALA A 352 24.70 -6.54 6.86
N ASN A 353 25.50 -5.94 7.73
CA ASN A 353 26.95 -6.10 7.78
C ASN A 353 27.34 -7.56 8.06
#